data_AF-A0A2W4S7Z6-F1
#
_entry.id   AF-A0A2W4S7Z6-F1
#
_cell.length_a   1.000
_cell.length_b   1.000
_cell.length_c   1.000
_cell.angle_alpha   90.00
_cell.angle_beta   90.00
_cell.angle_gamma   90.00
#
_symmetry.space_group_name_H-M   'P 1'
#
loop_
_entity.id
_entity.type
_entity.pdbx_description
1 polymer ?
#
loop_
_entity_poly.entity_id
_entity_poly.type
_entity_poly.pdbx_seq_one_letter_code
_entity_poly.pdbx_strand_id
1 'polypeptide(L)'
;MKILLIALELLFFAVMSGCVGDTLNHYNRVKEPKAESLTDYKSVRFDMFAMEIPQESTSETTIASLSPAGQAEAVKILGAKYAKPEEFLASLAKPLETTAPPDSSVRSRFKRRIVIQVVDLPLLPADRLDQAIIHLSLEGAKFLSWDKFTTNHETIDLGTVTSTRSLTGTASLKATDPSGQAEADAQLQYTRSLEKEKNLSRRFAAATAVLSGNEATIALTGNDATRLTDNITVDTEIEVADFKGIEFGFFETSPLFKNSQALSPGKVSLTPRRSVQLAALQQLPIKVKAKMDYIVRHVIDGGDTMDEGDDDIELKPGSTDWVERVLVSEKEGKANTFGLSLGADGLVFVAGQDDRKQPLKFQNYSQALELRKWLVEVYGKGRPDARVVIGHQPLFIGKSETPLRGGDVGRISVQ
;
A
#
# COMPACT_ATOMS: atom_id res chain seq x y z
N MET A 1 -32.45 13.08 -0.63
CA MET A 1 -31.01 12.76 -0.65
C MET A 1 -30.41 12.79 -2.06
N LYS A 2 -30.93 12.06 -3.06
CA LYS A 2 -30.41 12.10 -4.46
C LYS A 2 -30.36 13.50 -5.10
N ILE A 3 -31.39 14.32 -4.89
CA ILE A 3 -31.43 15.71 -5.41
C ILE A 3 -30.37 16.61 -4.76
N LEU A 4 -30.05 16.37 -3.49
CA LEU A 4 -29.02 17.12 -2.77
C LEU A 4 -27.61 16.73 -3.26
N LEU A 5 -27.39 15.46 -3.58
CA LEU A 5 -26.13 14.97 -4.13
C LEU A 5 -25.87 15.53 -5.54
N ILE A 6 -26.90 15.51 -6.41
CA ILE A 6 -26.83 16.07 -7.77
C ILE A 6 -26.62 17.60 -7.71
N ALA A 7 -27.30 18.30 -6.80
CA ALA A 7 -27.09 19.73 -6.61
C ALA A 7 -25.69 20.05 -6.07
N LEU A 8 -25.12 19.18 -5.23
CA LEU A 8 -23.76 19.34 -4.71
C LEU A 8 -22.71 19.04 -5.79
N GLU A 9 -22.91 18.00 -6.61
CA GLU A 9 -22.07 17.69 -7.78
C GLU A 9 -22.13 18.83 -8.80
N LEU A 10 -23.31 19.37 -9.12
CA LEU A 10 -23.47 20.52 -10.02
C LEU A 10 -22.87 21.81 -9.43
N LEU A 11 -23.01 22.05 -8.13
CA LEU A 11 -22.39 23.18 -7.45
C LEU A 11 -20.85 23.04 -7.46
N PHE A 12 -20.33 21.82 -7.33
CA PHE A 12 -18.91 21.54 -7.40
C PHE A 12 -18.36 21.74 -8.82
N PHE A 13 -19.07 21.26 -9.84
CA PHE A 13 -18.78 21.57 -11.25
C PHE A 13 -18.81 23.08 -11.52
N ALA A 14 -19.80 23.82 -10.99
CA ALA A 14 -19.90 25.26 -11.15
C ALA A 14 -18.76 26.04 -10.45
N VAL A 15 -18.33 25.59 -9.26
CA VAL A 15 -17.19 26.18 -8.54
C VAL A 15 -15.88 25.93 -9.28
N MET A 16 -15.71 24.73 -9.87
CA MET A 16 -14.55 24.44 -10.72
C MET A 16 -14.58 25.23 -12.03
N SER A 17 -15.76 25.44 -12.61
CA SER A 17 -15.96 26.29 -13.80
C SER A 17 -15.47 27.73 -13.57
N GLY A 18 -15.57 28.24 -12.33
CA GLY A 18 -15.06 29.56 -11.94
C GLY A 18 -13.53 29.70 -12.02
N CYS A 19 -12.78 28.59 -11.96
CA CYS A 19 -11.33 28.56 -12.21
C CYS A 19 -10.96 28.19 -13.66
N VAL A 20 -11.92 27.69 -14.44
CA VAL A 20 -11.78 27.31 -15.87
C VAL A 20 -11.93 28.52 -16.81
N GLY A 21 -12.34 29.67 -16.28
CA GLY A 21 -12.63 30.88 -17.06
C GLY A 21 -11.46 31.41 -17.91
N ASP A 22 -10.21 31.05 -17.61
CA ASP A 22 -9.04 31.43 -18.43
C ASP A 22 -8.65 30.36 -19.47
N THR A 23 -9.02 29.09 -19.25
CA THR A 23 -8.70 27.99 -20.16
C THR A 23 -9.74 27.77 -21.24
N LEU A 24 -10.96 28.31 -21.17
CA LEU A 24 -11.95 28.19 -22.26
C LEU A 24 -11.93 29.37 -23.25
N ASN A 25 -11.25 30.47 -22.91
CA ASN A 25 -11.17 31.67 -23.74
C ASN A 25 -10.31 31.52 -25.01
N HIS A 26 -9.68 30.35 -25.20
CA HIS A 26 -8.87 30.09 -26.37
C HIS A 26 -9.65 29.42 -27.51
N TYR A 27 -10.91 29.02 -27.33
CA TYR A 27 -11.73 28.47 -28.40
C TYR A 27 -12.52 29.57 -29.11
N ASN A 28 -12.75 29.43 -30.42
CA ASN A 28 -13.60 30.35 -31.18
C ASN A 28 -15.05 30.32 -30.67
N ARG A 29 -15.54 29.11 -30.35
CA ARG A 29 -16.85 28.94 -29.71
C ARG A 29 -16.89 27.71 -28.82
N VAL A 30 -17.41 27.90 -27.61
CA VAL A 30 -17.74 26.79 -26.70
C VAL A 30 -19.25 26.63 -26.61
N LYS A 31 -19.75 25.46 -26.97
CA LYS A 31 -21.13 25.05 -26.68
C LYS A 31 -21.15 24.31 -25.35
N GLU A 32 -21.70 24.97 -24.35
CA GLU A 32 -21.94 24.39 -23.03
C GLU A 32 -22.91 23.20 -23.13
N PRO A 33 -22.75 22.18 -22.28
CA PRO A 33 -23.63 21.04 -22.26
C PRO A 33 -25.04 21.48 -21.88
N LYS A 34 -26.03 21.01 -22.63
CA LYS A 34 -27.44 21.17 -22.21
C LYS A 34 -27.68 20.25 -21.02
N ALA A 35 -28.32 20.75 -19.96
CA ALA A 35 -28.62 19.96 -18.76
C ALA A 35 -29.38 18.65 -19.04
N GLU A 36 -30.10 18.58 -20.16
CA GLU A 36 -30.85 17.40 -20.62
C GLU A 36 -29.98 16.36 -21.35
N SER A 37 -28.74 16.70 -21.74
CA SER A 37 -27.82 15.82 -22.48
C SER A 37 -26.73 15.19 -21.60
N LEU A 38 -26.91 15.16 -20.27
CA LEU A 38 -26.04 14.46 -19.31
C LEU A 38 -26.09 12.92 -19.46
N THR A 39 -26.55 12.40 -20.60
CA THR A 39 -26.78 10.97 -20.81
C THR A 39 -25.70 10.36 -21.71
N ASP A 40 -24.85 9.57 -21.05
CA ASP A 40 -24.20 8.35 -21.55
C ASP A 40 -23.32 8.49 -22.82
N TYR A 41 -22.50 9.53 -22.91
CA TYR A 41 -21.48 9.63 -23.96
C TYR A 41 -20.36 8.59 -23.74
N LYS A 42 -20.56 7.35 -24.19
CA LYS A 42 -19.63 6.20 -23.98
C LYS A 42 -18.36 6.26 -24.85
N SER A 43 -17.62 7.35 -24.80
CA SER A 43 -16.31 7.43 -25.46
C SER A 43 -15.16 7.10 -24.51
N VAL A 44 -15.40 6.84 -23.23
CA VAL A 44 -14.32 6.58 -22.27
C VAL A 44 -14.49 5.22 -21.63
N ARG A 45 -13.42 4.41 -21.69
CA ARG A 45 -13.31 3.17 -20.95
C ARG A 45 -12.46 3.39 -19.71
N PHE A 46 -12.99 2.98 -18.57
CA PHE A 46 -12.37 3.09 -17.27
C PHE A 46 -12.22 1.72 -16.65
N ASP A 47 -11.03 1.40 -16.17
CA ASP A 47 -10.79 0.20 -15.37
C ASP A 47 -9.74 0.49 -14.30
N MET A 48 -9.63 -0.39 -13.32
CA MET A 48 -8.56 -0.37 -12.34
C MET A 48 -8.12 -1.78 -11.99
N PHE A 49 -6.90 -1.89 -11.47
CA PHE A 49 -6.44 -3.06 -10.76
C PHE A 49 -5.54 -2.64 -9.60
N ALA A 50 -5.27 -3.58 -8.70
CA ALA A 50 -4.43 -3.34 -7.54
C ALA A 50 -3.33 -4.37 -7.45
N MET A 51 -2.18 -3.95 -6.93
CA MET A 51 -1.04 -4.82 -6.70
C MET A 51 -0.34 -4.47 -5.39
N GLU A 52 0.39 -5.44 -4.84
CA GLU A 52 1.23 -5.20 -3.67
C GLU A 52 2.41 -4.30 -4.06
N ILE A 53 2.69 -3.31 -3.22
CA ILE A 53 3.94 -2.56 -3.32
C ILE A 53 5.03 -3.47 -2.75
N PRO A 54 6.10 -3.78 -3.50
CA PRO A 54 7.23 -4.50 -2.94
C PRO A 54 7.65 -3.78 -1.67
N GLN A 55 7.55 -4.45 -0.52
CA GLN A 55 8.17 -3.91 0.68
C GLN A 55 9.66 -3.82 0.34
N GLU A 56 10.19 -2.60 0.29
CA GLU A 56 11.64 -2.42 0.36
C GLU A 56 12.08 -3.29 1.53
N SER A 57 12.91 -4.29 1.23
CA SER A 57 13.43 -5.23 2.22
C SER A 57 13.82 -4.38 3.41
N THR A 58 13.10 -4.52 4.53
CA THR A 58 13.30 -3.71 5.73
C THR A 58 14.79 -3.61 5.91
N SER A 59 15.35 -2.40 5.67
CA SER A 59 16.77 -2.20 5.77
C SER A 59 17.16 -2.76 7.14
N GLU A 60 18.12 -3.68 7.15
CA GLU A 60 18.53 -4.36 8.36
C GLU A 60 18.68 -3.29 9.45
N THR A 61 17.87 -3.38 10.51
CA THR A 61 17.80 -2.32 11.52
C THR A 61 19.17 -2.24 12.18
N THR A 62 19.99 -1.27 11.75
CA THR A 62 21.30 -1.03 12.33
C THR A 62 21.17 -0.07 13.50
N ILE A 63 22.21 0.04 14.31
CA ILE A 63 22.25 1.04 15.38
C ILE A 63 22.00 2.44 14.82
N ALA A 64 22.48 2.75 13.62
CA ALA A 64 22.27 4.04 12.96
C ALA A 64 20.80 4.38 12.69
N SER A 65 19.92 3.39 12.61
CA SER A 65 18.48 3.57 12.43
C SER A 65 17.72 3.87 13.74
N LEU A 66 18.37 3.76 14.90
CA LEU A 66 17.77 4.08 16.19
C LEU A 66 17.77 5.60 16.45
N SER A 67 16.88 6.06 17.34
CA SER A 67 16.93 7.42 17.87
C SER A 67 18.26 7.68 18.60
N PRO A 68 18.70 8.94 18.79
CA PRO A 68 19.96 9.23 19.49
C PRO A 68 20.06 8.59 20.89
N ALA A 69 18.94 8.54 21.62
CA ALA A 69 18.87 7.85 22.91
C ALA A 69 18.99 6.33 22.77
N GLY A 70 18.35 5.74 21.75
CA GLY A 70 18.47 4.31 21.43
C GLY A 70 19.88 3.92 20.99
N GLN A 71 20.55 4.79 20.22
CA GLN A 71 21.95 4.62 19.82
C GLN A 71 22.88 4.63 21.03
N ALA A 72 22.71 5.60 21.93
CA ALA A 72 23.52 5.70 23.15
C ALA A 72 23.38 4.45 24.04
N GLU A 73 22.16 3.96 24.23
CA GLU A 73 21.92 2.76 25.04
C GLU A 73 22.44 1.49 24.34
N ALA A 74 22.29 1.37 23.02
CA ALA A 74 22.85 0.25 22.26
C ALA A 74 24.38 0.20 22.35
N VAL A 75 25.04 1.36 22.20
CA VAL A 75 26.50 1.48 22.36
C VAL A 75 26.94 1.08 23.77
N LYS A 76 26.21 1.51 24.81
CA LYS A 76 26.49 1.15 26.20
C LYS A 76 26.36 -0.35 26.46
N ILE A 77 25.30 -0.98 25.95
CA ILE A 77 25.08 -2.44 26.06
C ILE A 77 26.20 -3.21 25.35
N LEU A 78 26.55 -2.82 24.12
CA LEU A 78 27.59 -3.48 23.34
C LEU A 78 28.98 -3.27 23.95
N GLY A 79 29.26 -2.08 24.48
CA GLY A 79 30.51 -1.77 25.17
C GLY A 79 30.69 -2.56 26.47
N ALA A 80 29.59 -2.90 27.16
CA ALA A 80 29.63 -3.81 28.31
C ALA A 80 29.82 -5.27 27.91
N LYS A 81 29.38 -5.67 26.71
CA LYS A 81 29.42 -7.04 26.21
C LYS A 81 30.77 -7.43 25.58
N TYR A 82 31.41 -6.51 24.85
CA TYR A 82 32.66 -6.78 24.13
C TYR A 82 33.81 -5.96 24.72
N ALA A 83 34.79 -6.65 25.31
CA ALA A 83 35.96 -6.01 25.92
C ALA A 83 37.03 -5.59 24.89
N LYS A 84 37.06 -6.21 23.71
CA LYS A 84 38.03 -5.89 22.66
C LYS A 84 37.47 -4.85 21.69
N PRO A 85 38.22 -3.78 21.36
CA PRO A 85 37.77 -2.74 20.44
C PRO A 85 37.35 -3.26 19.06
N GLU A 86 38.07 -4.25 18.53
CA GLU A 86 37.79 -4.84 17.21
C GLU A 86 36.47 -5.61 17.18
N GLU A 87 36.20 -6.39 18.24
CA GLU A 87 34.95 -7.16 18.40
C GLU A 87 33.76 -6.22 18.62
N PHE A 88 33.96 -5.13 19.37
CA PHE A 88 32.98 -4.08 19.58
C PHE A 88 32.63 -3.35 18.26
N LEU A 89 33.63 -2.88 17.50
CA LEU A 89 33.40 -2.20 16.22
C LEU A 89 32.73 -3.12 15.20
N ALA A 90 33.15 -4.39 15.13
CA ALA A 90 32.49 -5.38 14.28
C ALA A 90 31.04 -5.64 14.71
N SER A 91 30.71 -5.50 16.00
CA SER A 91 29.34 -5.65 16.49
C SER A 91 28.43 -4.46 16.17
N LEU A 92 28.98 -3.24 16.07
CA LEU A 92 28.22 -2.04 15.69
C LEU A 92 27.74 -2.09 14.23
N ALA A 93 28.53 -2.73 13.36
CA ALA A 93 28.23 -2.93 11.94
C ALA A 93 27.28 -4.10 11.68
N LYS A 94 26.99 -4.94 12.70
CA LYS A 94 26.03 -6.03 12.56
C LYS A 94 24.61 -5.47 12.64
N PRO A 95 23.68 -6.01 11.84
CA PRO A 95 22.26 -5.83 12.05
C PRO A 95 21.90 -6.12 13.50
N LEU A 96 21.05 -5.28 14.10
CA LEU A 96 20.50 -5.59 15.40
C LEU A 96 19.68 -6.87 15.25
N GLU A 97 20.10 -7.93 15.93
CA GLU A 97 19.27 -9.11 16.14
C GLU A 97 18.04 -8.65 16.92
N THR A 98 16.93 -8.48 16.22
CA THR A 98 15.62 -8.24 16.81
C THR A 98 15.22 -9.50 17.58
N THR A 99 15.67 -9.56 18.83
CA THR A 99 15.31 -10.61 19.80
C THR A 99 13.90 -10.43 20.34
N ALA A 100 13.30 -9.25 20.13
CA ALA A 100 11.87 -9.10 20.21
C ALA A 100 11.28 -9.74 18.94
N PRO A 101 10.57 -10.88 19.03
CA PRO A 101 9.65 -11.22 17.95
C PRO A 101 8.77 -9.98 17.72
N PRO A 102 8.42 -9.66 16.46
CA PRO A 102 7.52 -8.54 16.21
C PRO A 102 6.31 -8.73 17.11
N ASP A 103 6.20 -7.85 18.10
CA ASP A 103 5.10 -7.85 19.05
C ASP A 103 3.85 -7.90 18.21
N SER A 104 3.06 -8.95 18.41
CA SER A 104 2.16 -9.52 17.41
C SER A 104 1.52 -8.45 16.52
N SER A 105 2.17 -8.18 15.38
CA SER A 105 1.77 -7.02 14.60
C SER A 105 0.49 -7.40 13.90
N VAL A 106 -0.61 -6.96 14.49
CA VAL A 106 -1.92 -6.93 13.88
C VAL A 106 -1.72 -6.26 12.52
N ARG A 107 -1.74 -7.04 11.44
CA ARG A 107 -1.63 -6.54 10.05
C ARG A 107 -2.91 -5.80 9.65
N SER A 108 -3.27 -4.75 10.37
CA SER A 108 -4.47 -3.95 10.07
C SER A 108 -4.22 -3.00 8.91
N ARG A 109 -2.94 -2.80 8.55
CA ARG A 109 -2.49 -1.88 7.53
C ARG A 109 -1.89 -2.60 6.34
N PHE A 110 -2.28 -2.17 5.16
CA PHE A 110 -1.78 -2.73 3.90
C PHE A 110 -1.34 -1.60 2.98
N LYS A 111 -0.15 -1.73 2.40
CA LYS A 111 0.34 -0.85 1.35
C LYS A 111 0.00 -1.43 -0.01
N ARG A 112 -0.77 -0.69 -0.82
CA ARG A 112 -1.29 -1.16 -2.11
C ARG A 112 -1.05 -0.11 -3.17
N ARG A 113 -0.71 -0.57 -4.37
CA ARG A 113 -0.65 0.25 -5.57
C ARG A 113 -1.92 0.03 -6.35
N ILE A 114 -2.71 1.08 -6.51
CA ILE A 114 -3.89 1.09 -7.39
C ILE A 114 -3.43 1.66 -8.72
N VAL A 115 -3.65 0.90 -9.79
CA VAL A 115 -3.43 1.36 -11.17
C VAL A 115 -4.79 1.57 -11.80
N ILE A 116 -5.08 2.81 -12.14
CA ILE A 116 -6.29 3.24 -12.84
C ILE A 116 -5.92 3.41 -14.30
N GLN A 117 -6.71 2.83 -15.18
CA GLN A 117 -6.55 2.94 -16.62
C GLN A 117 -7.72 3.72 -17.20
N VAL A 118 -7.41 4.84 -17.86
CA VAL A 118 -8.37 5.63 -18.60
C VAL A 118 -8.03 5.50 -20.08
N VAL A 119 -8.98 5.03 -20.88
CA VAL A 119 -8.83 4.94 -22.34
C VAL A 119 -9.91 5.77 -22.99
N ASP A 120 -9.50 6.78 -23.72
CA ASP A 120 -10.39 7.53 -24.60
C ASP A 120 -10.56 6.76 -25.91
N LEU A 121 -11.79 6.73 -26.38
CA LEU A 121 -12.27 6.13 -27.62
C LEU A 121 -12.85 7.29 -28.45
N PRO A 122 -12.00 8.22 -28.90
CA PRO A 122 -12.45 9.44 -29.55
C PRO A 122 -13.19 9.12 -30.84
N LEU A 123 -14.27 9.85 -31.11
CA LEU A 123 -15.02 9.72 -32.37
C LEU A 123 -14.28 10.42 -33.51
N LEU A 124 -13.59 11.53 -33.20
CA LEU A 124 -12.77 12.30 -34.14
C LEU A 124 -11.34 12.47 -33.59
N PRO A 125 -10.30 12.58 -34.44
CA PRO A 125 -8.91 12.70 -33.99
C PRO A 125 -8.62 13.87 -33.03
N ALA A 126 -9.38 14.95 -33.16
CA ALA A 126 -9.28 16.17 -32.34
C ALA A 126 -10.11 16.12 -31.05
N ASP A 127 -11.01 15.13 -30.92
CA ASP A 127 -11.72 14.90 -29.66
C ASP A 127 -10.74 14.43 -28.60
N ARG A 128 -10.93 14.91 -27.36
CA ARG A 128 -10.14 14.44 -26.22
C ARG A 128 -10.88 14.56 -24.90
N LEU A 129 -10.51 13.69 -23.97
CA LEU A 129 -10.85 13.81 -22.56
C LEU A 129 -10.23 15.08 -21.95
N ASP A 130 -11.07 16.04 -21.59
CA ASP A 130 -10.66 17.35 -21.08
C ASP A 130 -10.60 17.38 -19.55
N GLN A 131 -11.57 16.75 -18.89
CA GLN A 131 -11.62 16.66 -17.42
C GLN A 131 -12.04 15.27 -16.97
N ALA A 132 -11.49 14.81 -15.85
CA ALA A 132 -11.87 13.56 -15.22
C ALA A 132 -11.85 13.70 -13.69
N ILE A 133 -12.90 13.23 -13.04
CA ILE A 133 -13.01 13.12 -11.59
C ILE A 133 -13.20 11.65 -11.26
N ILE A 134 -12.16 11.04 -10.71
CA ILE A 134 -12.14 9.65 -10.30
C ILE A 134 -12.53 9.58 -8.83
N HIS A 135 -13.54 8.79 -8.53
CA HIS A 135 -14.01 8.53 -7.17
C HIS A 135 -13.62 7.12 -6.78
N LEU A 136 -12.96 6.96 -5.64
CA LEU A 136 -12.62 5.68 -5.03
C LEU A 136 -13.36 5.54 -3.70
N SER A 137 -13.87 4.33 -3.42
CA SER A 137 -14.54 4.00 -2.16
C SER A 137 -14.09 2.62 -1.67
N LEU A 138 -13.78 2.51 -0.39
CA LEU A 138 -13.46 1.27 0.29
C LEU A 138 -14.65 0.77 1.12
N GLU A 139 -14.81 -0.55 1.14
CA GLU A 139 -15.76 -1.24 2.02
C GLU A 139 -14.99 -1.98 3.13
N GLY A 140 -15.33 -1.72 4.40
CA GLY A 140 -14.66 -2.32 5.57
C GLY A 140 -13.25 -1.78 5.86
N ALA A 141 -12.80 -0.75 5.16
CA ALA A 141 -11.49 -0.13 5.36
C ALA A 141 -11.55 1.38 5.13
N LYS A 142 -10.47 2.06 5.54
CA LYS A 142 -10.24 3.48 5.29
C LYS A 142 -8.86 3.69 4.68
N PHE A 143 -8.72 4.72 3.87
CA PHE A 143 -7.44 5.21 3.42
C PHE A 143 -6.75 5.98 4.55
N LEU A 144 -5.47 5.69 4.79
CA LEU A 144 -4.65 6.40 5.78
C LEU A 144 -3.82 7.50 5.14
N SER A 145 -3.09 7.15 4.09
CA SER A 145 -2.25 8.05 3.31
C SER A 145 -2.15 7.61 1.86
N TRP A 146 -1.95 8.57 0.98
CA TRP A 146 -1.46 8.41 -0.39
C TRP A 146 -0.18 9.24 -0.53
N ASP A 147 0.89 8.61 -1.00
CA ASP A 147 2.21 9.26 -1.00
C ASP A 147 2.58 9.77 -2.39
N LYS A 148 2.08 9.11 -3.45
CA LYS A 148 2.52 9.37 -4.82
C LYS A 148 1.40 9.17 -5.82
N PHE A 149 1.28 10.14 -6.73
CA PHE A 149 0.48 10.03 -7.95
C PHE A 149 1.42 10.04 -9.16
N THR A 150 1.39 9.01 -9.99
CA THR A 150 2.21 8.97 -11.21
C THR A 150 1.32 8.77 -12.42
N THR A 151 1.45 9.68 -13.39
CA THR A 151 0.94 9.52 -14.75
C THR A 151 2.09 9.15 -15.68
N ASN A 152 1.79 8.79 -16.93
CA ASN A 152 2.82 8.57 -17.95
C ASN A 152 3.62 9.84 -18.28
N HIS A 153 3.10 11.02 -17.94
CA HIS A 153 3.71 12.31 -18.24
C HIS A 153 4.51 12.88 -17.07
N GLU A 154 4.05 12.63 -15.83
CA GLU A 154 4.64 13.23 -14.66
C GLU A 154 4.41 12.40 -13.39
N THR A 155 5.40 12.43 -12.50
CA THR A 155 5.24 12.07 -11.11
C THR A 155 4.87 13.31 -10.32
N ILE A 156 3.67 13.34 -9.77
CA ILE A 156 3.23 14.38 -8.85
C ILE A 156 3.43 13.85 -7.43
N ASP A 157 4.42 14.40 -6.74
CA ASP A 157 4.59 14.20 -5.30
C ASP A 157 3.62 15.13 -4.57
N LEU A 158 2.59 14.54 -3.96
CA LEU A 158 1.55 15.30 -3.27
C LEU A 158 1.98 15.70 -1.84
N GLY A 159 3.17 15.28 -1.40
CA GLY A 159 3.50 15.19 0.02
C GLY A 159 2.63 14.15 0.73
N THR A 160 2.90 13.85 1.99
CA THR A 160 2.11 12.88 2.76
C THR A 160 0.72 13.43 3.07
N VAL A 161 -0.27 13.13 2.23
CA VAL A 161 -1.67 13.47 2.50
C VAL A 161 -2.23 12.43 3.48
N THR A 162 -2.22 12.76 4.78
CA THR A 162 -2.83 11.90 5.81
C THR A 162 -4.29 12.30 6.05
N SER A 163 -5.13 11.33 6.45
CA SER A 163 -6.55 11.55 6.78
C SER A 163 -6.79 12.65 7.85
N THR A 164 -5.76 13.05 8.60
CA THR A 164 -5.75 14.23 9.45
C THR A 164 -5.27 15.45 8.66
N ARG A 165 -6.23 16.27 8.21
CA ARG A 165 -6.05 17.52 7.45
C ARG A 165 -4.73 18.27 7.74
N SER A 166 -3.78 18.18 6.82
CA SER A 166 -2.89 19.28 6.43
C SER A 166 -2.24 18.94 5.08
N LEU A 167 -2.59 19.69 4.04
CA LEU A 167 -1.85 19.72 2.78
C LEU A 167 -0.63 20.63 3.00
N THR A 168 0.54 20.05 3.20
CA THR A 168 1.82 20.79 3.14
C THR A 168 2.54 20.36 1.87
N GLY A 169 2.18 20.98 0.75
CA GLY A 169 2.95 20.87 -0.49
C GLY A 169 4.20 21.73 -0.37
N THR A 170 5.37 21.13 -0.26
CA THR A 170 6.65 21.85 -0.40
C THR A 170 7.10 21.78 -1.86
N ALA A 171 6.63 22.74 -2.66
CA ALA A 171 7.31 23.06 -3.92
C ALA A 171 8.62 23.78 -3.56
N SER A 172 9.76 23.09 -3.68
CA SER A 172 11.07 23.68 -3.44
C SER A 172 11.51 24.52 -4.65
N LEU A 173 10.97 25.74 -4.76
CA LEU A 173 11.51 26.76 -5.64
C LEU A 173 12.76 27.36 -4.97
N LYS A 174 13.94 27.02 -5.49
CA LYS A 174 15.16 27.79 -5.19
C LYS A 174 15.05 29.14 -5.89
N ALA A 175 14.50 30.13 -5.20
CA ALA A 175 14.63 31.53 -5.57
C ALA A 175 16.08 31.96 -5.31
N THR A 176 16.82 32.30 -6.36
CA THR A 176 18.11 32.97 -6.22
C THR A 176 17.85 34.45 -5.95
N ASP A 177 18.32 34.93 -4.80
CA ASP A 177 18.15 36.30 -4.27
C ASP A 177 18.68 37.38 -5.26
N PRO A 178 17.93 38.46 -5.54
CA PRO A 178 18.36 39.52 -6.44
C PRO A 178 19.08 40.62 -5.66
N SER A 179 20.41 40.51 -5.54
CA SER A 179 21.24 41.65 -5.16
C SER A 179 22.52 41.69 -5.98
N GLY A 180 22.50 42.43 -7.10
CA GLY A 180 23.69 42.73 -7.88
C GLY A 180 23.37 43.26 -9.27
N GLN A 181 23.63 44.55 -9.48
CA GLN A 181 23.41 45.32 -10.72
C GLN A 181 23.92 44.60 -12.00
N ALA A 182 23.03 44.41 -12.98
CA ALA A 182 23.36 44.22 -14.40
C ALA A 182 22.12 44.46 -15.29
N GLU A 183 21.98 45.67 -15.84
CA GLU A 183 20.78 46.17 -16.55
C GLU A 183 20.59 45.68 -18.01
N ALA A 184 21.25 44.59 -18.45
CA ALA A 184 21.06 44.08 -19.82
C ALA A 184 20.73 42.58 -19.92
N ASP A 185 21.11 41.77 -18.94
CA ASP A 185 20.74 40.33 -18.88
C ASP A 185 19.44 40.08 -18.09
N ALA A 186 19.04 41.03 -17.24
CA ALA A 186 17.84 40.91 -16.40
C ALA A 186 16.55 40.82 -17.22
N GLN A 187 16.44 41.52 -18.36
CA GLN A 187 15.22 41.47 -19.19
C GLN A 187 15.07 40.15 -19.95
N LEU A 188 16.19 39.52 -20.34
CA LEU A 188 16.24 38.20 -20.98
C LEU A 188 16.01 37.06 -19.97
N GLN A 189 16.56 37.17 -18.76
CA GLN A 189 16.25 36.24 -17.66
C GLN A 189 14.82 36.39 -17.15
N TYR A 190 14.28 37.61 -17.07
CA TYR A 190 12.90 37.83 -16.64
C TYR A 190 11.92 37.29 -17.67
N THR A 191 12.16 37.50 -18.97
CA THR A 191 11.35 36.91 -20.04
C THR A 191 11.43 35.38 -20.02
N ARG A 192 12.64 34.79 -19.92
CA ARG A 192 12.80 33.33 -19.80
C ARG A 192 12.24 32.75 -18.50
N SER A 193 12.24 33.51 -17.40
CA SER A 193 11.67 33.10 -16.11
C SER A 193 10.15 33.15 -16.17
N LEU A 194 9.56 34.21 -16.72
CA LEU A 194 8.11 34.30 -16.98
C LEU A 194 7.65 33.27 -17.99
N GLU A 195 8.45 32.97 -19.02
CA GLU A 195 8.17 31.95 -20.02
C GLU A 195 8.34 30.53 -19.45
N LYS A 196 9.27 30.32 -18.51
CA LYS A 196 9.38 29.08 -17.73
C LYS A 196 8.28 28.94 -16.69
N GLU A 197 7.88 30.00 -16.03
CA GLU A 197 6.81 30.03 -15.04
C GLU A 197 5.44 29.86 -15.72
N LYS A 198 5.24 30.47 -16.90
CA LYS A 198 4.09 30.20 -17.78
C LYS A 198 4.15 28.81 -18.41
N ASN A 199 5.32 28.30 -18.81
CA ASN A 199 5.43 26.91 -19.28
C ASN A 199 5.19 25.91 -18.16
N LEU A 200 5.61 26.20 -16.93
CA LEU A 200 5.27 25.38 -15.76
C LEU A 200 3.77 25.44 -15.49
N SER A 201 3.19 26.63 -15.34
CA SER A 201 1.76 26.79 -15.03
C SER A 201 0.82 26.23 -16.11
N ARG A 202 1.21 26.30 -17.39
CA ARG A 202 0.47 25.70 -18.51
C ARG A 202 0.64 24.18 -18.62
N ARG A 203 1.79 23.62 -18.21
CA ARG A 203 2.06 22.17 -18.31
C ARG A 203 1.44 21.35 -17.20
N PHE A 204 0.98 21.96 -16.11
CA PHE A 204 0.27 21.22 -15.08
C PHE A 204 -1.14 20.88 -15.58
N ALA A 205 -1.34 19.62 -15.94
CA ALA A 205 -2.63 19.01 -15.64
C ALA A 205 -2.85 19.17 -14.14
N ALA A 206 -3.79 20.03 -13.73
CA ALA A 206 -4.02 20.37 -12.33
C ALA A 206 -4.65 19.17 -11.61
N ALA A 207 -3.84 18.16 -11.31
CA ALA A 207 -4.27 17.00 -10.57
C ALA A 207 -4.44 17.38 -9.09
N THR A 208 -5.65 17.24 -8.57
CA THR A 208 -5.94 17.45 -7.15
C THR A 208 -6.49 16.16 -6.56
N ALA A 209 -5.98 15.74 -5.41
CA ALA A 209 -6.49 14.58 -4.69
C ALA A 209 -7.02 14.98 -3.31
N VAL A 210 -8.15 14.39 -2.92
CA VAL A 210 -8.75 14.56 -1.60
C VAL A 210 -8.98 13.18 -1.00
N LEU A 211 -8.59 13.01 0.26
CA LEU A 211 -8.77 11.78 1.03
C LEU A 211 -9.73 12.02 2.19
N SER A 212 -10.75 11.17 2.34
CA SER A 212 -11.73 11.27 3.43
C SER A 212 -12.18 9.90 3.92
N GLY A 213 -11.48 9.35 4.92
CA GLY A 213 -11.86 8.07 5.52
C GLY A 213 -11.87 6.94 4.49
N ASN A 214 -13.05 6.42 4.17
CA ASN A 214 -13.22 5.34 3.19
C ASN A 214 -13.38 5.84 1.74
N GLU A 215 -13.41 7.14 1.51
CA GLU A 215 -13.55 7.74 0.19
C GLU A 215 -12.29 8.51 -0.21
N ALA A 216 -12.06 8.57 -1.51
CA ALA A 216 -11.03 9.42 -2.08
C ALA A 216 -11.43 9.89 -3.47
N THR A 217 -11.03 11.11 -3.81
CA THR A 217 -11.36 11.73 -5.09
C THR A 217 -10.10 12.27 -5.73
N ILE A 218 -9.92 12.01 -7.03
CA ILE A 218 -8.83 12.55 -7.85
C ILE A 218 -9.49 13.34 -8.97
N ALA A 219 -9.28 14.65 -8.98
CA ALA A 219 -9.68 15.54 -10.08
C ALA A 219 -8.48 15.77 -11.00
N LEU A 220 -8.70 15.63 -12.30
CA LEU A 220 -7.72 15.79 -13.36
C LEU A 220 -8.27 16.74 -14.42
N THR A 221 -7.42 17.63 -14.90
CA THR A 221 -7.72 18.56 -15.98
C THR A 221 -6.63 18.42 -17.03
N GLY A 222 -7.01 18.16 -18.27
CA GLY A 222 -6.10 18.10 -19.41
C GLY A 222 -5.66 19.50 -19.85
N ASN A 223 -4.71 19.55 -20.77
CA ASN A 223 -4.33 20.78 -21.47
C ASN A 223 -4.06 20.49 -22.95
N ASP A 224 -3.67 21.52 -23.69
CA ASP A 224 -3.26 21.46 -25.10
C ASP A 224 -2.19 20.38 -25.38
N ALA A 225 -1.27 20.18 -24.44
CA ALA A 225 -0.12 19.29 -24.57
C ALA A 225 -0.30 17.87 -23.99
N THR A 226 -1.28 17.64 -23.11
CA THR A 226 -1.42 16.39 -22.35
C THR A 226 -2.84 15.85 -22.42
N ARG A 227 -2.97 14.59 -22.84
CA ARG A 227 -4.24 13.86 -22.87
C ARG A 227 -4.40 13.10 -21.54
N LEU A 228 -5.63 13.06 -21.01
CA LEU A 228 -5.94 12.35 -19.77
C LEU A 228 -6.06 10.82 -19.93
N THR A 229 -5.50 10.25 -20.99
CA THR A 229 -5.85 8.90 -21.50
C THR A 229 -4.82 7.85 -21.14
N ASP A 230 -4.27 7.96 -19.95
CA ASP A 230 -3.11 7.19 -19.53
C ASP A 230 -3.33 6.43 -18.21
N ASN A 231 -2.35 5.61 -17.88
CA ASN A 231 -2.33 4.93 -16.59
C ASN A 231 -2.00 5.93 -15.49
N ILE A 232 -2.79 5.86 -14.44
CA ILE A 232 -2.66 6.60 -13.21
C ILE A 232 -2.30 5.60 -12.13
N THR A 233 -1.18 5.81 -11.46
CA THR A 233 -0.74 4.95 -10.36
C THR A 233 -0.81 5.70 -9.04
N VAL A 234 -1.46 5.09 -8.05
CA VAL A 234 -1.64 5.61 -6.70
C VAL A 234 -1.11 4.61 -5.70
N ASP A 235 -0.10 5.01 -4.93
CA ASP A 235 0.39 4.22 -3.80
C ASP A 235 -0.35 4.64 -2.53
N THR A 236 -1.07 3.71 -1.92
CA THR A 236 -1.93 3.93 -0.75
C THR A 236 -1.58 3.02 0.42
N GLU A 237 -1.66 3.58 1.62
CA GLU A 237 -1.83 2.80 2.84
C GLU A 237 -3.31 2.77 3.23
N ILE A 238 -3.84 1.56 3.45
CA ILE A 238 -5.20 1.33 3.91
C ILE A 238 -5.20 0.69 5.30
N GLU A 239 -6.21 1.00 6.11
CA GLU A 239 -6.42 0.42 7.44
C GLU A 239 -7.82 -0.19 7.54
N VAL A 240 -7.91 -1.41 8.05
CA VAL A 240 -9.18 -2.08 8.36
C VAL A 240 -9.92 -1.30 9.44
N ALA A 241 -11.18 -0.91 9.18
CA ALA A 241 -11.91 0.03 10.02
C ALA A 241 -12.30 -0.57 11.39
N ASP A 242 -12.81 -1.82 11.39
CA ASP A 242 -13.14 -2.52 12.63
C ASP A 242 -12.53 -3.92 12.60
N PHE A 243 -11.56 -4.18 13.47
CA PHE A 243 -11.02 -5.52 13.63
C PHE A 243 -11.33 -6.09 15.01
N LYS A 244 -11.77 -7.34 15.02
CA LYS A 244 -11.73 -8.17 16.23
C LYS A 244 -10.48 -9.03 16.14
N GLY A 245 -9.49 -8.75 16.99
CA GLY A 245 -8.33 -9.61 17.11
C GLY A 245 -8.77 -11.03 17.51
N ILE A 246 -8.36 -12.05 16.76
CA ILE A 246 -8.36 -13.41 17.28
C ILE A 246 -6.94 -13.69 17.76
N GLU A 247 -6.81 -13.89 19.05
CA GLU A 247 -5.60 -14.45 19.63
C GLU A 247 -5.46 -15.91 19.17
N PHE A 248 -4.28 -16.24 18.63
CA PHE A 248 -3.88 -17.61 18.39
C PHE A 248 -2.53 -17.86 19.07
N GLY A 249 -2.40 -19.06 19.64
CA GLY A 249 -1.15 -19.51 20.23
C GLY A 249 -0.22 -20.09 19.17
N PHE A 250 1.07 -19.78 19.29
CA PHE A 250 2.17 -20.43 18.56
C PHE A 250 3.35 -20.64 19.51
N PHE A 251 4.39 -21.33 19.05
CA PHE A 251 5.57 -21.63 19.84
C PHE A 251 6.82 -21.07 19.19
N GLU A 252 7.75 -20.62 20.01
CA GLU A 252 9.12 -20.34 19.64
C GLU A 252 10.05 -21.37 20.28
N THR A 253 11.05 -21.80 19.53
CA THR A 253 12.13 -22.63 20.05
C THR A 253 13.27 -21.74 20.53
N SER A 254 13.92 -22.10 21.63
CA SER A 254 15.30 -21.67 21.85
C SER A 254 16.20 -22.15 20.70
N PRO A 255 17.46 -21.69 20.58
CA PRO A 255 18.39 -22.25 19.61
C PRO A 255 18.39 -23.78 19.66
N LEU A 256 18.28 -24.42 18.49
CA LEU A 256 18.23 -25.87 18.34
C LEU A 256 19.60 -26.46 18.03
N PHE A 257 20.49 -25.65 17.45
CA PHE A 257 21.83 -26.04 17.04
C PHE A 257 22.86 -25.09 17.64
N LYS A 258 24.05 -25.62 17.93
CA LYS A 258 25.24 -24.82 18.23
C LYS A 258 26.39 -25.36 17.40
N ASN A 259 26.99 -24.51 16.56
CA ASN A 259 28.06 -24.89 15.62
C ASN A 259 27.67 -26.12 14.77
N SER A 260 26.45 -26.11 14.23
CA SER A 260 25.88 -27.21 13.41
C SER A 260 25.66 -28.54 14.13
N GLN A 261 25.88 -28.63 15.45
CA GLN A 261 25.51 -29.80 16.26
C GLN A 261 24.18 -29.58 16.94
N ALA A 262 23.27 -30.56 16.88
CA ALA A 262 22.01 -30.52 17.60
C ALA A 262 22.24 -30.45 19.12
N LEU A 263 21.52 -29.54 19.78
CA LEU A 263 21.50 -29.46 21.24
C LEU A 263 20.69 -30.61 21.83
N SER A 264 21.07 -31.08 23.01
CA SER A 264 20.31 -32.13 23.70
C SER A 264 18.92 -31.64 24.13
N PRO A 265 17.89 -32.52 24.24
CA PRO A 265 16.52 -32.12 24.57
C PRO A 265 16.40 -31.19 25.78
N GLY A 266 17.14 -31.44 26.86
CA GLY A 266 17.09 -30.63 28.07
C GLY A 266 17.70 -29.22 27.95
N LYS A 267 18.39 -28.91 26.84
CA LYS A 267 18.95 -27.57 26.57
C LYS A 267 18.09 -26.75 25.62
N VAL A 268 17.01 -27.34 25.11
CA VAL A 268 16.05 -26.68 24.23
C VAL A 268 14.79 -26.37 25.01
N SER A 269 14.18 -25.22 24.76
CA SER A 269 12.87 -24.87 25.31
C SER A 269 11.88 -24.51 24.19
N LEU A 270 10.61 -24.78 24.47
CA LEU A 270 9.47 -24.25 23.72
C LEU A 270 8.80 -23.17 24.57
N THR A 271 8.79 -21.95 24.06
CA THR A 271 8.14 -20.82 24.69
C THR A 271 6.80 -20.59 24.01
N PRO A 272 5.67 -20.75 24.71
CA PRO A 272 4.38 -20.38 24.14
C PRO A 272 4.33 -18.87 23.94
N ARG A 273 3.93 -18.47 22.74
CA ARG A 273 3.67 -17.09 22.36
C ARG A 273 2.21 -16.96 21.94
N ARG A 274 1.72 -15.73 22.07
CA ARG A 274 0.42 -15.36 21.53
C ARG A 274 0.66 -14.36 20.43
N SER A 275 -0.08 -14.51 19.34
CA SER A 275 -0.19 -13.45 18.36
C SER A 275 -1.65 -13.08 18.20
N VAL A 276 -1.91 -11.79 18.17
CA VAL A 276 -3.20 -11.25 17.78
C VAL A 276 -3.20 -11.22 16.26
N GLN A 277 -3.91 -12.16 15.65
CA GLN A 277 -4.25 -12.08 14.25
C GLN A 277 -5.43 -11.14 14.08
N LEU A 278 -5.50 -10.44 12.95
CA LEU A 278 -6.81 -9.98 12.51
C LEU A 278 -7.64 -11.21 12.22
N ALA A 279 -8.72 -11.40 12.95
CA ALA A 279 -9.89 -11.99 12.33
C ALA A 279 -10.62 -10.91 11.55
N ALA A 280 -9.92 -10.33 10.58
CA ALA A 280 -10.55 -9.54 9.54
C ALA A 280 -11.31 -10.46 8.57
N LEU A 281 -11.48 -11.77 8.86
CA LEU A 281 -12.29 -12.68 8.05
C LEU A 281 -13.72 -12.17 7.80
N GLN A 282 -14.25 -11.25 8.63
CA GLN A 282 -15.55 -10.61 8.35
C GLN A 282 -15.47 -9.37 7.45
N GLN A 283 -14.31 -8.69 7.38
CA GLN A 283 -14.11 -7.47 6.57
C GLN A 283 -13.20 -7.69 5.35
N LEU A 284 -12.66 -8.90 5.20
CA LEU A 284 -11.94 -9.35 4.02
C LEU A 284 -12.87 -10.16 3.11
N PRO A 285 -12.68 -10.10 1.79
CA PRO A 285 -11.68 -9.29 1.09
C PRO A 285 -12.00 -7.79 1.16
N ILE A 286 -10.96 -6.94 1.30
CA ILE A 286 -11.15 -5.49 1.16
C ILE A 286 -11.25 -5.20 -0.32
N LYS A 287 -12.36 -4.58 -0.71
CA LYS A 287 -12.61 -4.18 -2.09
C LYS A 287 -12.56 -2.67 -2.23
N VAL A 288 -12.05 -2.23 -3.37
CA VAL A 288 -12.15 -0.86 -3.84
C VAL A 288 -13.19 -0.80 -4.94
N LYS A 289 -14.09 0.17 -4.84
CA LYS A 289 -15.03 0.56 -5.89
C LYS A 289 -14.55 1.86 -6.50
N ALA A 290 -14.59 1.98 -7.82
CA ALA A 290 -14.23 3.20 -8.51
C ALA A 290 -15.23 3.56 -9.60
N LYS A 291 -15.49 4.86 -9.75
CA LYS A 291 -16.21 5.43 -10.89
C LYS A 291 -15.46 6.66 -11.38
N MET A 292 -15.74 7.09 -12.60
CA MET A 292 -15.18 8.32 -13.14
C MET A 292 -16.28 9.16 -13.79
N ASP A 293 -16.39 10.40 -13.36
CA ASP A 293 -17.18 11.43 -14.02
C ASP A 293 -16.23 12.25 -14.91
N TYR A 294 -16.65 12.60 -16.12
CA TYR A 294 -15.74 13.22 -17.08
C TYR A 294 -16.41 14.19 -18.04
N ILE A 295 -15.59 15.02 -18.69
CA ILE A 295 -15.98 15.91 -19.78
C ILE A 295 -15.08 15.62 -20.97
N VAL A 296 -15.70 15.31 -22.10
CA VAL A 296 -15.01 15.20 -23.40
C VAL A 296 -15.19 16.51 -24.16
N ARG A 297 -14.08 17.04 -24.66
CA ARG A 297 -14.08 18.08 -25.68
C ARG A 297 -14.36 17.41 -27.02
N HIS A 298 -15.49 17.74 -27.62
CA HIS A 298 -15.85 17.29 -28.97
C HIS A 298 -15.70 18.46 -29.95
N VAL A 299 -14.87 18.29 -30.98
CA VAL A 299 -14.67 19.35 -31.99
C VAL A 299 -15.74 19.24 -33.06
N ILE A 300 -16.47 20.33 -33.27
CA ILE A 300 -17.53 20.42 -34.29
C ILE A 300 -16.97 20.99 -35.59
N ASP A 301 -16.09 21.99 -35.50
CA ASP A 301 -15.46 22.67 -36.63
C ASP A 301 -14.08 23.22 -36.23
N GLY A 302 -13.17 23.43 -37.18
CA GLY A 302 -11.81 23.97 -36.96
C GLY A 302 -10.71 22.93 -36.64
N GLY A 303 -11.07 21.66 -36.41
CA GLY A 303 -10.15 20.64 -35.90
C GLY A 303 -9.07 20.15 -36.86
N ASP A 304 -8.87 20.81 -38.00
CA ASP A 304 -7.81 20.55 -38.97
C ASP A 304 -6.54 21.40 -38.75
N THR A 305 -6.58 22.36 -37.84
CA THR A 305 -5.41 23.17 -37.47
C THR A 305 -4.74 22.64 -36.18
N MET A 306 -3.52 23.08 -35.92
CA MET A 306 -2.84 22.82 -34.63
C MET A 306 -3.23 23.83 -33.55
N ASP A 307 -3.84 24.96 -33.94
CA ASP A 307 -4.21 26.02 -33.02
C ASP A 307 -5.64 25.77 -32.58
N GLU A 308 -5.86 25.55 -31.29
CA GLU A 308 -7.22 25.37 -30.78
C GLU A 308 -8.04 26.68 -30.77
N GLY A 309 -7.36 27.80 -31.09
CA GLY A 309 -7.89 29.15 -31.33
C GLY A 309 -9.16 29.23 -32.16
N ASP A 310 -9.18 28.50 -33.27
CA ASP A 310 -10.25 28.56 -34.28
C ASP A 310 -11.28 27.42 -34.15
N ASP A 311 -11.12 26.56 -33.14
CA ASP A 311 -12.01 25.43 -32.92
C ASP A 311 -13.37 25.86 -32.35
N ASP A 312 -14.42 25.32 -32.94
CA ASP A 312 -15.76 25.30 -32.38
C ASP A 312 -15.98 23.96 -31.67
N ILE A 313 -16.15 24.01 -30.35
CA ILE A 313 -16.25 22.80 -29.53
C ILE A 313 -17.62 22.65 -28.86
N GLU A 314 -17.95 21.41 -28.52
CA GLU A 314 -19.04 21.03 -27.63
C GLU A 314 -18.48 20.19 -26.49
N LEU A 315 -18.81 20.56 -25.26
CA LEU A 315 -18.44 19.80 -24.08
C LEU A 315 -19.48 18.70 -23.83
N LYS A 316 -19.03 17.46 -23.83
CA LYS A 316 -19.88 16.27 -23.63
C LYS A 316 -19.58 15.63 -22.28
N PRO A 317 -20.41 15.87 -21.26
CA PRO A 317 -20.26 15.21 -19.96
C PRO A 317 -20.64 13.73 -20.06
N GLY A 318 -19.96 12.92 -19.27
CA GLY A 318 -20.23 11.49 -19.16
C GLY A 318 -19.84 10.95 -17.78
N SER A 319 -20.21 9.70 -17.53
CA SER A 319 -19.84 8.97 -16.32
C SER A 319 -19.65 7.50 -16.66
N THR A 320 -18.81 6.81 -15.90
CA THR A 320 -18.60 5.37 -16.03
C THR A 320 -19.36 4.59 -14.96
N ASP A 321 -19.67 3.33 -15.27
CA ASP A 321 -20.20 2.41 -14.26
C ASP A 321 -19.15 2.15 -13.17
N TRP A 322 -19.64 1.84 -11.96
CA TRP A 322 -18.76 1.43 -10.88
C TRP A 322 -18.04 0.13 -11.22
N VAL A 323 -16.71 0.17 -11.20
CA VAL A 323 -15.86 -1.03 -11.26
C VAL A 323 -15.43 -1.40 -9.84
N GLU A 324 -15.42 -2.70 -9.55
CA GLU A 324 -15.03 -3.23 -8.24
C GLU A 324 -13.82 -4.16 -8.40
N ARG A 325 -12.82 -3.99 -7.52
CA ARG A 325 -11.61 -4.83 -7.48
C ARG A 325 -11.24 -5.20 -6.05
N VAL A 326 -10.66 -6.39 -5.89
CA VAL A 326 -10.09 -6.84 -4.61
C VAL A 326 -8.76 -6.14 -4.40
N LEU A 327 -8.65 -5.38 -3.31
CA LEU A 327 -7.42 -4.70 -2.89
C LEU A 327 -6.59 -5.56 -1.94
N VAL A 328 -7.26 -6.29 -1.04
CA VAL A 328 -6.64 -7.24 -0.10
C VAL A 328 -7.45 -8.51 -0.11
N SER A 329 -6.81 -9.63 -0.45
CA SER A 329 -7.49 -10.92 -0.46
C SER A 329 -7.70 -11.48 0.95
N GLU A 330 -8.65 -12.39 1.11
CA GLU A 330 -8.83 -13.12 2.37
C GLU A 330 -7.57 -13.88 2.81
N LYS A 331 -6.75 -14.32 1.86
CA LYS A 331 -5.50 -15.06 2.15
C LYS A 331 -4.48 -14.18 2.86
N GLU A 332 -4.43 -12.89 2.52
CA GLU A 332 -3.47 -11.95 3.10
C GLU A 332 -3.79 -11.59 4.55
N GLY A 333 -5.07 -11.67 4.95
CA GLY A 333 -5.47 -11.49 6.34
C GLY A 333 -5.43 -12.74 7.20
N LYS A 334 -5.23 -13.93 6.61
CA LYS A 334 -4.96 -15.15 7.38
C LYS A 334 -3.48 -15.15 7.75
N ALA A 335 -3.13 -15.34 9.03
CA ALA A 335 -1.74 -15.71 9.29
C ALA A 335 -1.54 -17.17 8.93
N ASN A 336 -0.47 -17.38 8.18
CA ASN A 336 0.04 -18.71 7.94
C ASN A 336 0.68 -19.18 9.25
N THR A 337 0.18 -20.30 9.76
CA THR A 337 0.87 -21.04 10.81
C THR A 337 1.36 -22.35 10.23
N PHE A 338 2.53 -22.79 10.68
CA PHE A 338 3.17 -24.00 10.20
C PHE A 338 3.18 -25.02 11.33
N GLY A 339 2.65 -26.20 11.06
CA GLY A 339 2.60 -27.30 12.01
C GLY A 339 3.46 -28.47 11.54
N LEU A 340 3.97 -29.22 12.50
CA LEU A 340 4.57 -30.52 12.21
C LEU A 340 3.45 -31.58 12.13
N SER A 341 3.55 -32.44 11.12
CA SER A 341 2.60 -33.53 10.92
C SER A 341 3.31 -34.87 10.69
N LEU A 342 2.74 -35.94 11.22
CA LEU A 342 3.11 -37.32 10.92
C LEU A 342 2.07 -37.91 9.96
N GLY A 343 2.36 -37.87 8.65
CA GLY A 343 1.43 -38.31 7.62
C GLY A 343 0.22 -37.38 7.40
N ALA A 344 -0.83 -37.91 6.77
CA ALA A 344 -1.99 -37.11 6.33
C ALA A 344 -2.90 -36.62 7.48
N ASP A 345 -2.89 -37.27 8.65
CA ASP A 345 -3.86 -36.98 9.73
C ASP A 345 -3.23 -36.69 11.09
N GLY A 346 -1.94 -36.99 11.28
CA GLY A 346 -1.27 -36.79 12.57
C GLY A 346 -0.72 -35.38 12.68
N LEU A 347 -1.22 -34.55 13.59
CA LEU A 347 -0.54 -33.33 14.00
C LEU A 347 0.29 -33.59 15.25
N VAL A 348 1.37 -32.84 15.40
CA VAL A 348 2.18 -32.83 16.63
C VAL A 348 1.56 -31.84 17.62
N PHE A 349 1.41 -32.27 18.87
CA PHE A 349 0.85 -31.50 19.97
C PHE A 349 1.85 -31.40 21.12
N VAL A 350 1.72 -30.36 21.93
CA VAL A 350 2.41 -30.19 23.23
C VAL A 350 1.39 -30.20 24.36
N ALA A 351 1.80 -30.61 25.56
CA ALA A 351 1.01 -30.39 26.77
C ALA A 351 0.93 -28.89 27.08
N GLY A 352 -0.28 -28.35 27.15
CA GLY A 352 -0.54 -26.99 27.64
C GLY A 352 -0.52 -26.91 29.17
N GLN A 353 -0.63 -25.70 29.72
CA GLN A 353 -0.63 -25.47 31.17
C GLN A 353 -1.79 -26.15 31.91
N ASP A 354 -2.92 -26.39 31.23
CA ASP A 354 -4.12 -27.02 31.81
C ASP A 354 -4.25 -28.51 31.44
N ASP A 355 -3.13 -29.20 31.16
CA ASP A 355 -3.09 -30.57 30.59
C ASP A 355 -3.79 -30.74 29.22
N ARG A 356 -4.36 -29.67 28.68
CA ARG A 356 -4.94 -29.66 27.33
C ARG A 356 -3.84 -29.73 26.29
N LYS A 357 -3.95 -30.67 25.36
CA LYS A 357 -3.04 -30.78 24.21
C LYS A 357 -3.29 -29.61 23.26
N GLN A 358 -2.23 -28.87 22.95
CA GLN A 358 -2.28 -27.77 21.98
C GLN A 358 -1.46 -28.15 20.74
N PRO A 359 -1.96 -27.88 19.52
CA PRO A 359 -1.19 -28.16 18.31
C PRO A 359 0.09 -27.33 18.31
N LEU A 360 1.22 -27.98 18.02
CA LEU A 360 2.51 -27.33 17.91
C LEU A 360 2.56 -26.55 16.60
N LYS A 361 2.39 -25.23 16.70
CA LYS A 361 2.34 -24.29 15.57
C LYS A 361 3.46 -23.27 15.67
N PHE A 362 4.00 -22.89 14.51
CA PHE A 362 5.02 -21.85 14.36
C PHE A 362 4.51 -20.76 13.44
N GLN A 363 4.92 -19.51 13.69
CA GLN A 363 4.62 -18.40 12.78
C GLN A 363 5.54 -18.40 11.55
N ASN A 364 6.71 -19.03 11.66
CA ASN A 364 7.71 -19.09 10.60
C ASN A 364 7.92 -20.54 10.12
N TYR A 365 7.89 -20.73 8.80
CA TYR A 365 8.21 -22.01 8.16
C TYR A 365 9.63 -22.47 8.49
N SER A 366 10.61 -21.56 8.56
CA SER A 366 12.00 -21.91 8.85
C SER A 366 12.16 -22.51 10.25
N GLN A 367 11.48 -21.95 11.26
CA GLN A 367 11.48 -22.49 12.63
C GLN A 367 10.86 -23.89 12.67
N ALA A 368 9.73 -24.09 12.00
CA ALA A 368 9.10 -25.41 11.92
C ALA A 368 10.04 -26.42 11.24
N LEU A 369 10.75 -26.01 10.19
CA LEU A 369 11.70 -26.85 9.46
C LEU A 369 12.97 -27.14 10.27
N GLU A 370 13.48 -26.15 10.99
CA GLU A 370 14.63 -26.30 11.90
C GLU A 370 14.29 -27.26 13.04
N LEU A 371 13.10 -27.14 13.63
CA LEU A 371 12.64 -28.08 14.65
C LEU A 371 12.50 -29.50 14.09
N ARG A 372 11.93 -29.65 12.89
CA ARG A 372 11.89 -30.96 12.22
C ARG A 372 13.29 -31.55 12.06
N LYS A 373 14.26 -30.76 11.60
CA LYS A 373 15.64 -31.19 11.44
C LYS A 373 16.23 -31.66 12.78
N TRP A 374 16.03 -30.86 13.83
CA TRP A 374 16.49 -31.18 15.18
C TRP A 374 15.87 -32.47 15.72
N LEU A 375 14.55 -32.66 15.55
CA LEU A 375 13.85 -33.87 15.97
C LEU A 375 14.41 -35.13 15.29
N VAL A 376 14.69 -35.05 13.99
CA VAL A 376 15.29 -36.15 13.23
C VAL A 376 16.70 -36.48 13.71
N GLU A 377 17.52 -35.47 14.02
CA GLU A 377 18.90 -35.66 14.47
C GLU A 377 18.99 -36.24 15.89
N VAL A 378 18.12 -35.78 16.80
CA VAL A 378 18.16 -36.16 18.22
C VAL A 378 17.46 -37.50 18.49
N TYR A 379 16.32 -37.76 17.84
CA TYR A 379 15.53 -38.98 18.10
C TYR A 379 15.73 -40.07 17.04
N GLY A 380 16.36 -39.72 15.91
CA GLY A 380 16.64 -40.64 14.81
C GLY A 380 15.41 -41.02 14.00
N LYS A 381 15.65 -41.58 12.80
CA LYS A 381 14.62 -42.27 12.02
C LYS A 381 14.44 -43.68 12.60
N GLY A 382 13.41 -43.93 13.41
CA GLY A 382 13.00 -45.30 13.75
C GLY A 382 13.00 -45.71 15.23
N ARG A 383 12.81 -44.79 16.19
CA ARG A 383 12.44 -45.15 17.57
C ARG A 383 10.98 -44.80 17.86
N PRO A 384 10.01 -45.62 17.42
CA PRO A 384 8.58 -45.35 17.62
C PRO A 384 8.17 -45.26 19.10
N ASP A 385 8.94 -45.86 20.00
CA ASP A 385 8.61 -45.95 21.43
C ASP A 385 9.31 -44.89 22.30
N ALA A 386 10.17 -44.05 21.71
CA ALA A 386 10.85 -43.00 22.46
C ALA A 386 9.87 -41.86 22.75
N ARG A 387 9.63 -41.56 24.04
CA ARG A 387 8.96 -40.32 24.44
C ARG A 387 9.77 -39.14 23.88
N VAL A 388 9.20 -38.46 22.90
CA VAL A 388 9.79 -37.25 22.33
C VAL A 388 9.50 -36.07 23.26
N VAL A 389 10.57 -35.41 23.72
CA VAL A 389 10.47 -34.25 24.60
C VAL A 389 11.26 -33.06 24.04
N ILE A 390 10.80 -31.85 24.30
CA ILE A 390 11.56 -30.62 24.09
C ILE A 390 11.64 -29.90 25.43
N GLY A 391 12.83 -29.79 25.99
CA GLY A 391 13.03 -29.38 27.38
C GLY A 391 12.31 -30.34 28.32
N HIS A 392 11.30 -29.83 29.02
CA HIS A 392 10.44 -30.61 29.91
C HIS A 392 9.05 -30.91 29.31
N GLN A 393 8.80 -30.48 28.07
CA GLN A 393 7.49 -30.63 27.44
C GLN A 393 7.43 -31.90 26.57
N PRO A 394 6.52 -32.84 26.85
CA PRO A 394 6.29 -33.99 25.98
C PRO A 394 5.57 -33.58 24.69
N LEU A 395 5.98 -34.20 23.58
CA LEU A 395 5.28 -34.13 22.31
C LEU A 395 4.35 -35.33 22.15
N PHE A 396 3.18 -35.08 21.57
CA PHE A 396 2.17 -36.10 21.29
C PHE A 396 1.78 -36.06 19.82
N ILE A 397 1.37 -37.21 19.29
CA ILE A 397 0.77 -37.31 17.96
C ILE A 397 -0.71 -37.58 18.16
N GLY A 398 -1.56 -36.83 17.46
CA GLY A 398 -3.01 -36.99 17.54
C GLY A 398 -3.73 -36.47 16.31
N LYS A 399 -5.03 -36.74 16.23
CA LYS A 399 -5.93 -36.03 15.31
C LYS A 399 -6.36 -34.73 15.99
N SER A 400 -6.49 -33.63 15.24
CA SER A 400 -7.02 -32.37 15.80
C SER A 400 -8.48 -32.57 16.16
N GLU A 401 -8.79 -32.66 17.46
CA GLU A 401 -10.18 -32.73 17.94
C GLU A 401 -10.91 -31.38 17.77
N THR A 402 -10.14 -30.28 17.69
CA THR A 402 -10.66 -28.94 17.44
C THR A 402 -10.46 -28.58 15.96
N PRO A 403 -11.49 -28.07 15.24
CA PRO A 403 -11.26 -27.40 13.97
C PRO A 403 -10.21 -26.32 14.18
N LEU A 404 -9.17 -26.30 13.34
CA LEU A 404 -8.13 -25.29 13.39
C LEU A 404 -8.77 -23.92 13.11
N ARG A 405 -9.19 -23.22 14.17
CA ARG A 405 -9.70 -21.85 14.06
C ARG A 405 -8.50 -20.93 13.77
N GLY A 406 -8.60 -20.14 12.70
CA GLY A 406 -7.69 -19.02 12.43
C GLY A 406 -6.45 -19.33 11.57
N GLY A 407 -6.64 -19.97 10.42
CA GLY A 407 -5.61 -20.02 9.35
C GLY A 407 -5.44 -21.40 8.71
N ASP A 408 -4.98 -21.42 7.46
CA ASP A 408 -4.53 -22.65 6.80
C ASP A 408 -3.21 -23.09 7.48
N VAL A 409 -3.19 -24.29 8.05
CA VAL A 409 -1.96 -24.84 8.64
C VAL A 409 -1.16 -25.51 7.54
N GLY A 410 -0.04 -24.89 7.17
CA GLY A 410 0.97 -25.56 6.35
C GLY A 410 1.51 -26.77 7.09
N ARG A 411 1.40 -27.96 6.49
CA ARG A 411 1.85 -29.21 7.10
C ARG A 411 3.26 -29.55 6.64
N ILE A 412 4.16 -29.79 7.59
CA ILE A 412 5.50 -30.30 7.31
C ILE A 412 5.57 -31.75 7.76
N SER A 413 5.79 -32.66 6.82
CA SER A 413 5.85 -34.09 7.10
C SER A 413 7.15 -34.47 7.82
N VAL A 414 7.01 -35.13 8.97
CA VAL A 414 8.10 -35.80 9.68
C VAL A 414 8.13 -37.25 9.21
N GLN A 415 8.78 -37.50 8.07
CA GLN A 415 9.08 -38.85 7.53
C GLN A 415 10.55 -39.20 7.73
#